data_AF-A0A9D3UFY0-F1
#
_entry.id   AF-A0A9D3UFY0-F1
#
_cell.length_a   1.000
_cell.length_b   1.000
_cell.length_c   1.000
_cell.angle_alpha   90.00
_cell.angle_beta   90.00
_cell.angle_gamma   90.00
#
_symmetry.space_group_name_H-M   'P 1'
#
loop_
_entity.id
_entity.type
_entity.pdbx_description
1 polymer ?
#
loop_
_entity_poly.entity_id
_entity_poly.type
_entity_poly.pdbx_seq_one_letter_code
_entity_poly.pdbx_strand_id
1 'polypeptide(L)'
;MINGRHRAVGGDESGRKNIKVVEGHVKNEQLWKLQHCLTGETASFCNAYSLSDRIPNLGRGELIVKRIKGRYFLIEVPEDELMEILKQRDWAYLKEFFINIEPWSENFKVSERAAWIEVHGNPLHCWNYQTFKRVADLWGEIIAMGDNLTMAKNFEKMDMLIFLK
;
A
#
# COMPACT_ATOMS: atom_id res chain seq x y z
N MET A 1 39.43 -14.06 52.73
CA MET A 1 40.55 -13.66 51.84
C MET A 1 40.31 -14.42 50.55
N ILE A 2 40.11 -13.86 49.36
CA ILE A 2 40.71 -12.66 48.75
C ILE A 2 39.71 -12.07 47.73
N ASN A 3 39.72 -10.74 47.64
CA ASN A 3 38.95 -9.91 46.72
C ASN A 3 39.39 -10.08 45.25
N GLY A 4 38.47 -9.81 44.33
CA GLY A 4 38.78 -9.55 42.92
C GLY A 4 37.69 -8.73 42.23
N ARG A 5 37.64 -7.42 42.50
CA ARG A 5 36.88 -6.46 41.69
C ARG A 5 37.64 -6.19 40.39
N HIS A 6 36.99 -6.37 39.26
CA HIS A 6 37.28 -5.59 38.05
C HIS A 6 36.00 -4.93 37.57
N ARG A 7 35.91 -3.61 37.78
CA ARG A 7 35.03 -2.72 37.03
C ARG A 7 35.74 -2.38 35.73
N ALA A 8 35.05 -2.53 34.61
CA ALA A 8 35.25 -1.70 33.44
C ALA A 8 33.88 -1.32 32.89
N VAL A 9 33.63 -0.01 32.92
CA VAL A 9 32.50 0.71 32.35
C VAL A 9 32.72 0.78 30.84
N GLY A 10 31.65 0.74 30.06
CA GLY A 10 31.69 1.09 28.65
C GLY A 10 30.41 0.66 27.98
N GLY A 11 29.41 1.52 28.04
CA GLY A 11 28.11 1.28 27.43
C GLY A 11 28.23 1.11 25.92
N ASP A 12 27.40 0.22 25.41
CA ASP A 12 26.71 0.47 24.15
C ASP A 12 25.35 -0.22 24.23
N GLU A 13 24.43 0.39 24.99
CA GLU A 13 23.00 0.16 24.79
C GLU A 13 22.63 0.83 23.46
N SER A 14 23.06 0.20 22.36
CA SER A 14 22.64 0.56 21.02
C SER A 14 21.12 0.39 20.97
N GLY A 15 20.44 1.54 20.92
CA GLY A 15 19.02 1.68 21.20
C GLY A 15 18.17 0.63 20.49
N ARG A 16 17.51 -0.22 21.28
CA ARG A 16 16.36 -0.99 20.81
C ARG A 16 15.36 0.01 20.24
N LYS A 17 15.29 0.11 18.91
CA LYS A 17 14.18 0.80 18.24
C LYS A 17 12.91 0.16 18.76
N ASN A 18 12.14 0.90 19.55
CA ASN A 18 10.82 0.47 19.98
C ASN A 18 9.95 0.36 18.73
N ILE A 19 9.82 -0.85 18.18
CA ILE A 19 8.93 -1.13 17.07
C ILE A 19 7.51 -0.96 17.60
N LYS A 20 6.81 0.07 17.13
CA LYS A 20 5.39 0.24 17.41
C LYS A 20 4.63 -0.75 16.52
N VAL A 21 4.03 -1.76 17.13
CA VAL A 21 3.17 -2.73 16.45
C VAL A 21 1.72 -2.26 16.58
N VAL A 22 1.00 -2.31 15.46
CA VAL A 22 -0.46 -2.10 15.45
C VAL A 22 -1.10 -3.46 15.18
N GLU A 23 -1.95 -3.90 16.10
CA GLU A 23 -2.77 -5.10 15.91
C GLU A 23 -4.05 -4.73 15.17
N GLY A 24 -4.27 -5.37 14.03
CA GLY A 24 -5.50 -5.19 13.25
C GLY A 24 -6.65 -5.97 13.87
N HIS A 25 -7.84 -5.36 13.92
CA HIS A 25 -9.06 -6.04 14.35
C HIS A 25 -9.81 -6.65 13.16
N VAL A 26 -10.06 -7.95 13.18
CA VAL A 26 -10.77 -8.68 12.11
C VAL A 26 -12.25 -8.77 12.44
N LYS A 27 -13.10 -8.31 11.51
CA LYS A 27 -14.55 -8.54 11.57
C LYS A 27 -14.91 -9.78 10.76
N ASN A 28 -15.48 -10.80 11.40
CA ASN A 28 -15.84 -12.07 10.76
C ASN A 28 -16.76 -11.88 9.54
N GLU A 29 -17.66 -10.91 9.58
CA GLU A 29 -18.53 -10.54 8.44
C GLU A 29 -17.77 -10.04 7.21
N GLN A 30 -16.57 -9.49 7.37
CA GLN A 30 -15.76 -9.08 6.23
C GLN A 30 -14.90 -10.24 5.73
N LEU A 31 -14.54 -11.17 6.62
CA LEU A 31 -13.73 -12.33 6.30
C LEU A 31 -14.45 -13.27 5.31
N TRP A 32 -15.75 -13.54 5.50
CA TRP A 32 -16.50 -14.40 4.57
C TRP A 32 -16.59 -13.80 3.16
N LYS A 33 -16.68 -12.47 3.04
CA LYS A 33 -16.68 -11.81 1.73
C LYS A 33 -15.35 -12.02 1.01
N LEU A 34 -14.25 -11.96 1.76
CA LEU A 34 -12.91 -12.18 1.21
C LEU A 34 -12.65 -13.62 0.75
N GLN A 35 -13.40 -14.61 1.27
CA GLN A 35 -13.32 -16.00 0.78
C GLN A 35 -13.80 -16.15 -0.68
N HIS A 36 -14.58 -15.20 -1.18
CA HIS A 36 -15.06 -15.14 -2.57
C HIS A 36 -14.22 -14.19 -3.42
N CYS A 37 -13.03 -13.83 -2.96
CA CYS A 37 -12.13 -12.92 -3.65
C CYS A 37 -10.85 -13.61 -4.14
N LEU A 38 -10.28 -13.03 -5.18
CA LEU A 38 -8.95 -13.32 -5.70
C LEU A 38 -8.04 -12.10 -5.50
N THR A 39 -6.74 -12.34 -5.39
CA THR A 39 -5.71 -11.30 -5.44
C THR A 39 -4.95 -11.40 -6.75
N GLY A 40 -4.96 -10.30 -7.52
CA GLY A 40 -4.28 -10.20 -8.81
C GLY A 40 -3.13 -9.20 -8.78
N GLU A 41 -2.00 -9.57 -9.35
CA GLU A 41 -0.84 -8.69 -9.56
C GLU A 41 -0.68 -8.36 -11.06
N THR A 42 -0.50 -7.09 -11.40
CA THR A 42 -0.26 -6.65 -12.78
C THR A 42 1.23 -6.49 -13.09
N ALA A 43 1.61 -6.58 -14.37
CA ALA A 43 3.00 -6.37 -14.79
C ALA A 43 3.48 -4.95 -14.49
N SER A 44 2.62 -3.96 -14.75
CA SER A 44 2.89 -2.53 -14.59
C SER A 44 1.86 -1.86 -13.70
N PHE A 45 2.18 -0.67 -13.20
CA PHE A 45 1.22 0.19 -12.53
C PHE A 45 0.10 0.58 -13.53
N CYS A 46 -1.14 0.26 -13.20
CA CYS A 46 -2.33 0.69 -13.93
C CYS A 46 -3.42 1.13 -12.93
N ASN A 47 -4.37 1.93 -13.39
CA ASN A 47 -5.48 2.37 -12.55
C ASN A 47 -6.63 1.34 -12.59
N ALA A 48 -7.48 1.33 -11.57
CA ALA A 48 -8.61 0.41 -11.50
C ALA A 48 -9.54 0.56 -12.70
N TYR A 49 -9.88 1.78 -13.10
CA TYR A 49 -10.75 2.06 -14.26
C TYR A 49 -10.30 1.33 -15.52
N SER A 50 -9.01 1.37 -15.84
CA SER A 50 -8.47 0.68 -17.02
C SER A 50 -8.64 -0.83 -16.99
N LEU A 51 -8.70 -1.46 -15.80
CA LEU A 51 -8.97 -2.90 -15.67
C LEU A 51 -10.46 -3.18 -15.56
N SER A 52 -11.18 -2.40 -14.75
CA SER A 52 -12.62 -2.45 -14.56
C SER A 52 -13.39 -2.16 -15.85
N ASP A 53 -12.83 -1.45 -16.83
CA ASP A 53 -13.43 -1.26 -18.15
C ASP A 53 -13.11 -2.41 -19.11
N ARG A 54 -12.03 -3.17 -18.87
CA ARG A 54 -11.57 -4.25 -19.74
C ARG A 54 -12.08 -5.63 -19.32
N ILE A 55 -12.30 -5.83 -18.02
CA ILE A 55 -12.71 -7.11 -17.43
C ILE A 55 -14.21 -7.43 -17.62
N PRO A 56 -15.16 -6.47 -17.63
CA PRO A 56 -16.59 -6.77 -17.83
C PRO A 56 -17.00 -7.08 -19.27
N ASN A 57 -16.16 -6.78 -20.26
CA ASN A 57 -16.58 -6.80 -21.68
C ASN A 57 -16.58 -8.19 -22.35
N LEU A 58 -16.42 -9.31 -21.61
CA LEU A 58 -16.25 -10.63 -22.22
C LEU A 58 -17.09 -11.80 -21.66
N GLY A 59 -18.01 -11.63 -20.69
CA GLY A 59 -18.84 -12.75 -20.23
C GLY A 59 -19.83 -12.46 -19.10
N ARG A 60 -20.86 -13.31 -18.98
CA ARG A 60 -21.92 -13.27 -17.95
C ARG A 60 -21.33 -13.34 -16.54
N GLY A 61 -21.44 -12.24 -15.79
CA GLY A 61 -20.99 -12.09 -14.41
C GLY A 61 -20.00 -10.93 -14.29
N GLU A 62 -20.47 -9.78 -13.79
CA GLU A 62 -19.60 -8.62 -13.58
C GLU A 62 -18.69 -8.87 -12.37
N LEU A 63 -17.45 -9.28 -12.65
CA LEU A 63 -16.40 -9.31 -11.63
C LEU A 63 -16.17 -7.89 -11.09
N ILE A 64 -16.09 -7.74 -9.77
CA ILE A 64 -15.85 -6.43 -9.17
C ILE A 64 -14.35 -6.30 -8.88
N VAL A 65 -13.69 -5.39 -9.58
CA VAL A 65 -12.24 -5.19 -9.49
C VAL A 65 -11.94 -3.95 -8.66
N LYS A 66 -11.24 -4.14 -7.54
CA LYS A 66 -10.91 -3.08 -6.58
C LYS A 66 -9.40 -2.97 -6.45
N ARG A 67 -8.85 -1.77 -6.62
CA ARG A 67 -7.41 -1.55 -6.39
C ARG A 67 -7.11 -1.62 -4.90
N ILE A 68 -6.16 -2.47 -4.51
CA ILE A 68 -5.62 -2.49 -3.14
C ILE A 68 -4.55 -1.41 -3.07
N LYS A 69 -3.44 -1.63 -3.80
CA LYS A 69 -2.28 -0.72 -3.87
C LYS A 69 -1.26 -1.20 -4.89
N GLY A 70 -0.42 -0.29 -5.37
CA GLY A 70 0.70 -0.67 -6.24
C GLY A 70 0.19 -1.32 -7.51
N ARG A 71 0.68 -2.55 -7.74
CA ARG A 71 0.26 -3.46 -8.82
C ARG A 71 -0.80 -4.49 -8.40
N TYR A 72 -1.32 -4.40 -7.17
CA TYR A 72 -2.22 -5.38 -6.59
C TYR A 72 -3.69 -4.93 -6.62
N PHE A 73 -4.54 -5.88 -7.01
CA PHE A 73 -5.98 -5.74 -7.12
C PHE A 73 -6.68 -6.88 -6.36
N LEU A 74 -7.85 -6.58 -5.82
CA LEU A 74 -8.80 -7.53 -5.29
C LEU A 74 -9.89 -7.73 -6.35
N ILE A 75 -10.17 -8.98 -6.71
CA ILE A 75 -11.23 -9.35 -7.64
C ILE A 75 -12.29 -10.07 -6.83
N GLU A 76 -13.45 -9.46 -6.66
CA GLU A 76 -14.59 -10.08 -5.98
C GLU A 76 -15.44 -10.82 -7.03
N VAL A 77 -15.67 -12.11 -6.75
CA VAL A 77 -16.47 -12.98 -7.60
C VAL A 77 -17.86 -13.10 -6.95
N PRO A 78 -18.92 -12.55 -7.57
CA PRO A 78 -20.23 -12.44 -6.91
C PRO A 78 -20.98 -13.76 -6.80
N GLU A 79 -20.65 -14.76 -7.63
CA GLU A 79 -21.37 -16.04 -7.74
C GLU A 79 -20.43 -17.22 -7.52
N ASP A 80 -20.85 -18.18 -6.70
CA ASP A 80 -20.07 -19.40 -6.40
C ASP A 80 -19.85 -20.26 -7.65
N GLU A 81 -20.87 -20.36 -8.52
CA GLU A 81 -20.76 -21.10 -9.78
C GLU A 81 -19.68 -20.49 -10.68
N LEU A 82 -19.62 -19.16 -10.75
CA LEU A 82 -18.59 -18.45 -11.51
C LEU A 82 -17.20 -18.70 -10.90
N MET A 83 -17.07 -18.70 -9.57
CA MET A 83 -15.81 -19.00 -8.89
C MET A 83 -15.32 -20.42 -9.23
N GLU A 84 -16.20 -21.41 -9.25
CA GLU A 84 -15.85 -22.79 -9.62
C GLU A 84 -15.46 -22.91 -11.10
N ILE A 85 -16.18 -22.22 -12.01
CA ILE A 85 -15.81 -22.16 -13.43
C ILE A 85 -14.42 -21.55 -13.62
N LEU A 86 -14.13 -20.45 -12.92
CA LEU A 86 -12.83 -19.77 -12.98
C LEU A 86 -11.70 -20.67 -12.43
N LYS A 87 -11.95 -21.39 -11.33
CA LYS A 87 -11.01 -22.39 -10.77
C LYS A 87 -10.72 -23.53 -11.75
N GLN A 88 -11.76 -24.11 -12.34
CA GLN A 88 -11.63 -25.24 -13.28
C GLN A 88 -10.81 -24.88 -14.52
N ARG A 89 -10.84 -23.60 -14.91
CA ARG A 89 -10.05 -23.05 -16.02
C ARG A 89 -8.69 -22.50 -15.58
N ASP A 90 -8.25 -22.79 -14.36
CA ASP A 90 -6.99 -22.30 -13.79
C ASP A 90 -6.81 -20.79 -13.98
N TRP A 91 -7.90 -20.05 -13.76
CA TRP A 91 -7.92 -18.59 -13.86
C TRP A 91 -7.49 -18.04 -15.23
N ALA A 92 -7.51 -18.86 -16.30
CA ALA A 92 -6.92 -18.52 -17.60
C ALA A 92 -7.40 -17.16 -18.12
N TYR A 93 -8.69 -16.86 -17.95
CA TYR A 93 -9.30 -15.58 -18.30
C TYR A 93 -8.64 -14.38 -17.60
N LEU A 94 -8.32 -14.52 -16.31
CA LEU A 94 -7.72 -13.46 -15.50
C LEU A 94 -6.22 -13.32 -15.75
N LYS A 95 -5.54 -14.40 -16.14
CA LYS A 95 -4.11 -14.39 -16.49
C LYS A 95 -3.79 -13.53 -17.71
N GLU A 96 -4.78 -13.15 -18.51
CA GLU A 96 -4.61 -12.15 -19.59
C GLU A 96 -4.34 -10.74 -19.05
N PHE A 97 -4.76 -10.46 -17.81
CA PHE A 97 -4.64 -9.14 -17.17
C PHE A 97 -3.62 -9.13 -16.03
N PHE A 98 -3.45 -10.27 -15.35
CA PHE A 98 -2.62 -10.39 -14.15
C PHE A 98 -1.48 -11.38 -14.39
N ILE A 99 -0.26 -10.96 -14.02
CA ILE A 99 0.93 -11.83 -14.04
C ILE A 99 0.89 -12.88 -12.93
N ASN A 100 0.15 -12.60 -11.85
CA ASN A 100 -0.14 -13.54 -10.79
C ASN A 100 -1.61 -13.40 -10.38
N ILE A 101 -2.31 -14.51 -10.18
CA ILE A 101 -3.70 -14.55 -9.73
C ILE A 101 -3.88 -15.75 -8.81
N GLU A 102 -4.40 -15.51 -7.62
CA GLU A 102 -4.61 -16.55 -6.61
C GLU A 102 -5.84 -16.25 -5.76
N PRO A 103 -6.47 -17.26 -5.15
CA PRO A 103 -7.48 -17.04 -4.12
C PRO A 103 -6.93 -16.16 -3.00
N TRP A 104 -7.74 -15.22 -2.52
CA TRP A 104 -7.35 -14.42 -1.37
C TRP A 104 -7.06 -15.33 -0.16
N SER A 105 -6.01 -14.99 0.59
CA SER A 105 -5.65 -15.67 1.83
C SER A 105 -5.34 -14.66 2.94
N GLU A 106 -5.49 -15.07 4.19
CA GLU A 106 -5.12 -14.26 5.36
C GLU A 106 -3.62 -13.90 5.39
N ASN A 107 -2.80 -14.66 4.66
CA ASN A 107 -1.37 -14.40 4.53
C ASN A 107 -1.04 -13.34 3.47
N PHE A 108 -2.01 -12.95 2.63
CA PHE A 108 -1.82 -11.93 1.62
C PHE A 108 -1.46 -10.59 2.28
N LYS A 109 -0.26 -10.09 1.96
CA LYS A 109 0.27 -8.83 2.49
C LYS A 109 0.93 -8.06 1.37
N VAL A 110 0.34 -6.93 1.01
CA VAL A 110 1.08 -5.91 0.25
C VAL A 110 2.11 -5.31 1.19
N SER A 111 3.38 -5.24 0.79
CA SER A 111 4.45 -4.59 1.58
C SER A 111 4.58 -3.10 1.28
N GLU A 112 4.18 -2.68 0.08
CA GLU A 112 4.25 -1.28 -0.35
C GLU A 112 3.34 -0.39 0.53
N ARG A 113 3.92 0.67 1.08
CA ARG A 113 3.22 1.66 1.90
C ARG A 113 3.48 3.04 1.32
N ALA A 114 2.46 3.86 1.32
CA ALA A 114 2.46 5.17 0.69
C ALA A 114 1.32 5.97 1.29
N ALA A 115 1.57 7.24 1.56
CA ALA A 115 0.63 8.14 2.22
C ALA A 115 0.73 9.53 1.61
N TRP A 116 -0.41 10.23 1.61
CA TRP A 116 -0.41 11.67 1.43
C TRP A 116 -0.03 12.32 2.76
N ILE A 117 0.93 13.23 2.72
CA ILE A 117 1.25 14.13 3.81
C ILE A 117 0.89 15.54 3.39
N GLU A 118 0.26 16.28 4.30
CA GLU A 118 -0.02 17.71 4.13
C GLU A 118 0.86 18.49 5.10
N VAL A 119 1.62 19.45 4.57
CA VAL A 119 2.47 20.32 5.38
C VAL A 119 1.88 21.72 5.39
N HIS A 120 1.44 22.15 6.58
CA HIS A 120 0.81 23.44 6.83
C HIS A 120 1.74 24.38 7.60
N GLY A 121 1.52 25.69 7.48
CA GLY A 121 2.19 26.69 8.33
C GLY A 121 3.69 26.85 8.09
N ASN A 122 4.18 26.45 6.92
CA ASN A 122 5.60 26.57 6.59
C ASN A 122 5.99 28.05 6.39
N PRO A 123 7.11 28.54 6.95
CA PRO A 123 7.54 29.91 6.72
C PRO A 123 7.65 30.23 5.24
N LEU A 124 7.15 31.40 4.81
CA LEU A 124 7.06 31.77 3.40
C LEU A 124 8.42 31.71 2.68
N HIS A 125 9.50 32.13 3.36
CA HIS A 125 10.87 32.07 2.82
C HIS A 125 11.43 30.63 2.71
N CYS A 126 10.80 29.66 3.37
CA CYS A 126 11.12 28.24 3.29
C CYS A 126 10.18 27.48 2.34
N TRP A 127 9.26 28.16 1.63
CA TRP A 127 8.33 27.54 0.69
C TRP A 127 9.02 27.15 -0.62
N ASN A 128 9.82 26.10 -0.57
CA ASN A 128 10.58 25.60 -1.70
C ASN A 128 10.70 24.08 -1.65
N TYR A 129 11.07 23.50 -2.80
CA TYR A 129 11.20 22.06 -2.97
C TYR A 129 12.12 21.42 -1.94
N GLN A 130 13.25 22.06 -1.60
CA GLN A 130 14.24 21.47 -0.70
C GLN A 130 13.68 21.29 0.72
N THR A 131 12.93 22.27 1.22
CA THR A 131 12.27 22.16 2.53
C THR A 131 11.28 21.00 2.54
N PHE A 132 10.37 20.95 1.56
CA PHE A 132 9.34 19.91 1.50
C PHE A 132 9.94 18.52 1.27
N LYS A 133 11.00 18.42 0.45
CA LYS A 133 11.78 17.19 0.30
C LYS A 133 12.35 16.71 1.62
N ARG A 134 12.98 17.60 2.40
CA ARG A 134 13.52 17.24 3.72
C ARG A 134 12.44 16.75 4.67
N VAL A 135 11.25 17.35 4.66
CA VAL A 135 10.12 16.88 5.45
C VAL A 135 9.68 15.48 5.01
N ALA A 136 9.52 15.26 3.70
CA ALA A 136 9.13 13.97 3.16
C ALA A 136 10.18 12.87 3.47
N ASP A 137 11.47 13.19 3.36
CA ASP A 137 12.59 12.26 3.62
C ASP A 137 12.59 11.70 5.07
N LEU A 138 11.94 12.39 6.02
CA LEU A 138 11.74 11.90 7.40
C LEU A 138 10.81 10.68 7.46
N TRP A 139 9.85 10.62 6.54
CA TRP A 139 8.77 9.61 6.54
C TRP A 139 8.91 8.62 5.40
N GLY A 140 9.59 8.98 4.32
CA GLY A 140 9.51 8.23 3.07
C GLY A 140 10.35 8.77 1.92
N GLU A 141 10.08 8.26 0.72
CA GLU A 141 10.56 8.77 -0.56
C GLU A 141 9.42 9.46 -1.31
N ILE A 142 9.67 10.61 -1.93
CA ILE A 142 8.62 11.34 -2.64
C ILE A 142 8.27 10.64 -3.95
N ILE A 143 6.98 10.33 -4.11
CA ILE A 143 6.39 9.82 -5.35
C ILE A 143 5.85 10.98 -6.19
N ALA A 144 5.11 11.89 -5.56
CA ALA A 144 4.49 13.02 -6.24
C ALA A 144 4.33 14.22 -5.30
N MET A 145 4.21 15.40 -5.90
CA MET A 145 3.97 16.67 -5.20
C MET A 145 2.76 17.36 -5.81
N GLY A 146 1.97 18.02 -4.97
CA GLY A 146 0.86 18.86 -5.41
C GLY A 146 1.33 20.14 -6.10
N ASP A 147 0.44 20.74 -6.88
CA ASP A 147 0.74 21.92 -7.73
C ASP A 147 1.19 23.16 -6.93
N ASN A 148 0.87 23.22 -5.63
CA ASN A 148 1.12 24.38 -4.77
C ASN A 148 2.62 24.67 -4.54
N LEU A 149 3.52 23.78 -4.96
CA LEU A 149 4.95 24.05 -4.98
C LEU A 149 5.30 25.28 -5.83
N THR A 150 4.59 25.48 -6.94
CA THR A 150 4.87 26.54 -7.93
C THR A 150 4.48 27.94 -7.48
N MET A 151 4.09 28.13 -6.21
CA MET A 151 3.68 29.41 -5.61
C MET A 151 2.49 30.08 -6.33
N ALA A 152 1.82 29.38 -7.25
CA ALA A 152 0.84 29.95 -8.17
C ALA A 152 -0.58 30.04 -7.58
N LYS A 153 -0.87 29.33 -6.48
CA LYS A 153 -2.21 29.24 -5.88
C LYS A 153 -2.29 29.91 -4.51
N ASN A 154 -1.59 29.40 -3.50
CA ASN A 154 -1.48 29.98 -2.15
C ASN A 154 -0.36 29.29 -1.35
N PHE A 155 -0.15 29.74 -0.09
CA PHE A 155 0.82 29.19 0.87
C PHE A 155 0.16 28.47 2.05
N GLU A 156 -1.05 27.96 1.87
CA GLU A 156 -1.80 27.34 2.96
C GLU A 156 -1.19 25.98 3.32
N LYS A 157 -1.03 25.13 2.30
CA LYS A 157 -0.47 23.80 2.45
C LYS A 157 0.28 23.29 1.23
N MET A 158 1.18 22.35 1.49
CA MET A 158 1.83 21.54 0.48
C MET A 158 1.43 20.07 0.65
N ASP A 159 0.83 19.50 -0.39
CA ASP A 159 0.45 18.09 -0.44
C ASP A 159 1.57 17.29 -1.12
N MET A 160 1.99 16.19 -0.51
CA MET A 160 3.00 15.28 -1.07
C MET A 160 2.56 13.84 -0.90
N LEU A 161 2.72 13.03 -1.95
CA LEU A 161 2.58 11.59 -1.88
C LEU A 161 3.97 10.99 -1.64
N ILE A 162 4.12 10.23 -0.56
CA ILE A 162 5.38 9.58 -0.19
C ILE A 162 5.23 8.08 -0.12
N PHE A 163 6.27 7.33 -0.49
CA PHE A 163 6.46 5.91 -0.17
C PHE A 163 7.03 5.79 1.24
N LEU A 164 6.35 5.11 2.16
CA LEU A 164 6.76 5.04 3.57
C LEU A 164 7.94 4.08 3.74
N LYS A 165 8.89 4.46 4.61
CA LYS A 165 10.02 3.62 5.04
C LYS A 165 9.61 2.52 6.01
#